data_AF-A0A914N9T8-F1
#
_entry.id   AF-A0A914N9T8-F1
#
_cell.length_a   1.000
_cell.length_b   1.000
_cell.length_c   1.000
_cell.angle_alpha   90.00
_cell.angle_beta   90.00
_cell.angle_gamma   90.00
#
_symmetry.space_group_name_H-M   'P 1'
#
loop_
_entity.id
_entity.type
_entity.pdbx_description
1 polymer ?
#
loop_
_entity_poly.entity_id
_entity_poly.type
_entity_poly.pdbx_seq_one_letter_code
_entity_poly.pdbx_strand_id
1 'polypeptide(L)'
;MTNKFYGQLVIGAPGAGKTTYCNALQQIFKAIKRPFILVNLDPANENIPFETHVDINELICVGDVMEKFNLGPNGALLYCMQTLAANLDWL
;
A
#
# COMPACT_ATOMS: atom_id res chain seq x y z
N MET A 1 31.31 -4.79 0.08
CA MET A 1 30.28 -4.15 0.94
C MET A 1 28.95 -4.77 0.59
N THR A 2 28.29 -5.46 1.52
CA THR A 2 26.93 -5.98 1.30
C THR A 2 25.94 -4.81 1.28
N ASN A 3 25.19 -4.65 0.19
CA ASN A 3 24.04 -3.75 0.15
C ASN A 3 23.01 -4.25 1.17
N LYS A 4 22.80 -3.47 2.24
CA LYS A 4 21.75 -3.72 3.22
C LYS A 4 20.54 -2.88 2.85
N PHE A 5 19.41 -3.55 2.60
CA PHE A 5 18.12 -2.90 2.46
C PHE A 5 17.48 -2.73 3.84
N TYR A 6 16.80 -1.62 4.05
CA TYR A 6 16.03 -1.34 5.26
C TYR A 6 14.58 -1.12 4.83
N GLY A 7 13.65 -1.77 5.53
CA GLY A 7 12.22 -1.62 5.32
C GLY A 7 11.55 -1.01 6.55
N GLN A 8 10.49 -0.25 6.32
CA GLN A 8 9.61 0.27 7.37
C GLN A 8 8.18 -0.13 7.03
N LEU A 9 7.53 -0.84 7.94
CA LEU A 9 6.10 -1.12 7.86
C LEU A 9 5.35 -0.06 8.67
N VAL A 10 4.46 0.70 8.01
CA VAL A 10 3.68 1.77 8.64
C VAL A 10 2.30 1.23 8.99
N ILE A 11 2.02 1.05 10.29
CA ILE A 11 0.76 0.52 10.81
C ILE A 11 0.08 1.51 11.76
N GLY A 12 -1.23 1.37 11.94
CA GLY A 12 -2.03 2.25 12.79
C GLY A 12 -3.51 2.25 12.42
N ALA A 13 -4.36 2.71 13.34
CA ALA A 13 -5.81 2.78 13.15
C ALA A 13 -6.20 3.66 11.93
N PRO A 14 -7.43 3.51 11.39
CA PRO A 14 -7.98 4.46 10.43
C PRO A 14 -7.88 5.89 10.95
N GLY A 15 -7.48 6.85 10.11
CA GLY A 15 -7.31 8.25 10.52
C GLY A 15 -6.00 8.57 11.27
N ALA A 16 -5.15 7.60 11.59
CA ALA A 16 -3.87 7.85 12.29
C ALA A 16 -2.80 8.60 11.47
N GLY A 17 -3.08 8.95 10.20
CA GLY A 17 -2.16 9.73 9.35
C GLY A 17 -1.08 8.92 8.63
N LYS A 18 -1.25 7.59 8.46
CA LYS A 18 -0.26 6.70 7.79
C LYS A 18 0.12 7.18 6.39
N THR A 19 -0.87 7.45 5.54
CA THR A 19 -0.65 7.91 4.16
C THR A 19 0.03 9.28 4.12
N THR A 20 -0.32 10.18 5.03
CA THR A 20 0.32 11.49 5.21
C THR A 20 1.78 11.34 5.62
N TYR A 21 2.07 10.43 6.56
CA TYR A 21 3.43 10.11 6.99
C TYR A 21 4.28 9.59 5.83
N CYS A 22 3.77 8.62 5.06
CA CYS A 22 4.46 8.11 3.88
C CYS A 22 4.75 9.23 2.85
N ASN A 23 3.78 10.13 2.62
CA ASN A 23 3.96 11.27 1.72
C ASN A 23 5.08 12.21 2.19
N ALA A 24 5.09 12.57 3.47
CA ALA A 24 6.13 13.43 4.03
C ALA A 24 7.51 12.77 3.93
N LEU A 25 7.60 11.47 4.25
CA LEU A 25 8.87 10.74 4.22
C LEU A 25 9.46 10.64 2.81
N GLN A 26 8.64 10.37 1.78
CA GLN A 26 9.13 10.37 0.41
C GLN A 26 9.63 11.75 -0.03
N GLN A 27 9.00 12.85 0.40
CA GLN A 27 9.44 14.20 0.05
C GLN A 27 10.81 14.49 0.67
N ILE A 28 11.02 14.07 1.92
CA ILE A 28 12.33 14.16 2.59
C ILE A 28 13.37 13.33 1.83
N PHE A 29 13.07 12.07 1.49
CA PHE A 29 14.00 11.20 0.77
C PHE A 29 14.36 11.74 -0.63
N LYS A 30 13.38 12.28 -1.37
CA LYS A 30 13.63 12.99 -2.63
C LYS A 30 14.55 14.20 -2.41
N ALA A 31 14.30 15.02 -1.39
CA ALA A 31 15.09 16.22 -1.10
C ALA A 31 16.55 15.92 -0.75
N ILE A 32 16.81 14.86 0.03
CA ILE A 32 18.17 14.45 0.40
C ILE A 32 18.81 13.49 -0.62
N LYS A 33 18.14 13.23 -1.75
CA LYS A 33 18.58 12.29 -2.80
C LYS A 33 18.86 10.88 -2.27
N ARG A 34 18.08 10.43 -1.28
CA ARG A 34 18.15 9.07 -0.75
C ARG A 34 17.27 8.15 -1.60
N PRO A 35 17.80 7.07 -2.20
CA PRO A 35 16.98 6.09 -2.91
C PRO A 35 15.97 5.41 -1.98
N PHE A 36 14.76 5.18 -2.47
CA PHE A 36 13.69 4.49 -1.74
C PHE A 36 12.73 3.80 -2.71
N ILE A 37 11.93 2.89 -2.17
CA ILE A 37 10.77 2.28 -2.84
C ILE A 37 9.59 2.51 -1.90
N LEU A 38 8.47 2.98 -2.46
CA LEU A 38 7.24 3.22 -1.72
C LEU A 38 6.19 2.21 -2.20
N VAL A 39 5.70 1.39 -1.27
CA VAL A 39 4.74 0.32 -1.54
C VAL A 39 3.43 0.67 -0.84
N ASN A 40 2.34 0.81 -1.59
CA ASN A 40 0.99 0.86 -1.04
C ASN A 40 0.43 -0.55 -0.92
N LEU A 41 0.16 -0.99 0.30
CA LEU A 41 -0.49 -2.27 0.61
C LEU A 41 -1.91 -2.10 1.18
N ASP A 42 -2.48 -0.90 1.09
CA ASP A 42 -3.84 -0.61 1.55
C ASP A 42 -4.81 -0.61 0.35
N PRO A 43 -5.59 -1.69 0.13
CA PRO A 43 -6.49 -1.82 -1.02
C PRO A 43 -7.79 -1.01 -0.86
N ALA A 44 -7.99 -0.35 0.29
CA ALA A 44 -9.10 0.56 0.53
C ALA A 44 -8.72 2.03 0.25
N ASN A 45 -7.47 2.29 -0.14
CA ASN A 45 -6.97 3.64 -0.39
C ASN A 45 -7.02 3.96 -1.89
N GLU A 46 -8.18 4.41 -2.36
CA GLU A 46 -8.47 4.61 -3.79
C GLU A 46 -7.82 5.86 -4.39
N ASN A 47 -7.45 6.84 -3.56
CA ASN A 47 -7.02 8.17 -4.02
C ASN A 47 -5.73 8.62 -3.33
N ILE A 48 -4.62 7.98 -3.68
CA ILE A 48 -3.29 8.42 -3.23
C ILE A 48 -2.85 9.61 -4.09
N PRO A 49 -2.67 10.82 -3.52
CA PRO A 49 -2.35 12.02 -4.30
C PRO A 49 -0.86 12.11 -4.68
N PHE A 50 -0.16 10.97 -4.71
CA PHE A 50 1.27 10.90 -4.99
C PHE A 50 1.65 9.54 -5.56
N GLU A 51 2.77 9.53 -6.28
CA GLU A 51 3.29 8.33 -6.93
C GLU A 51 3.83 7.30 -5.92
N THR A 52 3.39 6.05 -6.08
CA THR A 52 3.90 4.86 -5.41
C THR A 52 4.67 4.02 -6.44
N HIS A 53 5.63 3.23 -5.99
CA HIS A 53 6.41 2.34 -6.86
C HIS A 53 5.71 1.00 -7.07
N VAL A 54 4.92 0.59 -6.08
CA VAL A 54 4.06 -0.59 -6.09
C VAL A 54 2.75 -0.19 -5.44
N ASP A 55 1.63 -0.51 -6.08
CA ASP A 55 0.30 -0.26 -5.55
C ASP A 55 -0.57 -1.52 -5.66
N ILE A 56 -1.02 -2.02 -4.51
CA ILE A 56 -1.91 -3.20 -4.45
C ILE A 56 -3.18 -3.01 -5.29
N ASN A 57 -3.63 -1.78 -5.52
CA ASN A 57 -4.80 -1.52 -6.37
C ASN A 57 -4.60 -1.97 -7.82
N GLU A 58 -3.36 -2.13 -8.30
CA GLU A 58 -3.06 -2.71 -9.62
C GLU A 58 -3.30 -4.23 -9.67
N LEU A 59 -3.24 -4.89 -8.50
CA LEU A 59 -3.57 -6.31 -8.35
C LEU A 59 -5.06 -6.49 -8.00
N ILE A 60 -5.54 -5.78 -6.99
CA ILE A 60 -6.89 -5.89 -6.44
C ILE A 60 -7.26 -4.67 -5.59
N CYS A 61 -8.47 -4.11 -5.80
CA CYS A 61 -9.00 -3.01 -4.99
C CYS A 61 -10.29 -3.41 -4.25
N VAL A 62 -10.55 -2.79 -3.10
CA VAL A 62 -11.71 -3.12 -2.24
C VAL A 62 -13.04 -2.82 -2.94
N GLY A 63 -13.16 -1.70 -3.66
CA GLY A 63 -14.38 -1.31 -4.37
C GLY A 63 -14.84 -2.38 -5.37
N ASP A 64 -13.96 -2.81 -6.26
CA ASP A 64 -14.25 -3.83 -7.27
C ASP A 64 -14.66 -5.17 -6.62
N VAL A 65 -14.02 -5.54 -5.51
CA VAL A 65 -14.33 -6.76 -4.77
C VAL A 65 -15.70 -6.68 -4.09
N MET A 66 -16.03 -5.54 -3.50
CA MET A 66 -17.35 -5.31 -2.90
C MET A 66 -18.45 -5.47 -3.95
N GLU A 67 -18.28 -4.85 -5.13
CA GLU A 67 -19.26 -4.93 -6.22
C GLU A 67 -19.35 -6.34 -6.82
N LYS A 68 -18.21 -6.96 -7.15
CA LYS A 68 -18.17 -8.25 -7.84
C LYS A 68 -18.66 -9.42 -6.99
N PHE A 69 -18.38 -9.40 -5.69
CA PHE A 69 -18.69 -10.50 -4.79
C PHE A 69 -19.82 -10.18 -3.79
N ASN A 70 -20.44 -9.00 -3.91
CA ASN A 70 -21.49 -8.52 -3.01
C ASN A 70 -21.08 -8.60 -1.53
N LEU A 71 -19.85 -8.18 -1.24
CA LEU A 71 -19.27 -8.20 0.10
C LEU A 71 -19.37 -6.84 0.77
N GLY A 72 -19.51 -6.85 2.10
CA GLY A 72 -19.28 -5.65 2.90
C GLY A 72 -17.80 -5.25 2.93
N PRO A 73 -17.47 -4.03 3.38
CA PRO A 73 -16.11 -3.47 3.31
C PRO A 73 -15.06 -4.33 4.00
N ASN A 74 -15.37 -4.90 5.18
CA ASN A 74 -14.45 -5.76 5.90
C ASN A 74 -14.22 -7.11 5.19
N GLY A 75 -15.27 -7.66 4.56
CA GLY A 75 -15.17 -8.92 3.82
C GLY A 75 -14.34 -8.75 2.56
N ALA A 76 -14.56 -7.64 1.84
CA ALA A 76 -13.77 -7.28 0.67
C ALA A 76 -12.30 -7.03 1.03
N LEU A 77 -12.02 -6.30 2.12
CA LEU A 77 -10.65 -6.10 2.61
C LEU A 77 -9.93 -7.41 2.90
N LEU A 78 -10.58 -8.36 3.59
CA LEU A 78 -10.02 -9.67 3.87
C LEU A 78 -9.72 -10.44 2.56
N TYR A 79 -10.64 -10.38 1.59
CA TYR A 79 -10.45 -11.00 0.28
C TYR A 79 -9.26 -10.40 -0.49
N CYS A 80 -9.09 -9.08 -0.46
CA CYS A 80 -7.92 -8.41 -1.05
C CYS A 80 -6.62 -8.91 -0.43
N MET A 81 -6.56 -9.02 0.91
CA MET A 81 -5.38 -9.52 1.61
C MET A 81 -5.09 -10.99 1.29
N GLN A 82 -6.12 -11.82 1.17
CA GLN A 82 -5.98 -13.22 0.75
C GLN A 82 -5.47 -13.32 -0.70
N THR A 83 -5.95 -12.45 -1.58
CA THR A 83 -5.49 -12.40 -2.98
C THR A 83 -4.03 -12.01 -3.07
N LEU A 84 -3.59 -11.00 -2.32
CA LEU A 84 -2.17 -10.65 -2.24
C LEU A 84 -1.33 -11.82 -1.72
N ALA A 85 -1.77 -12.49 -0.65
CA ALA A 85 -1.06 -13.63 -0.08
C ALA A 85 -0.95 -14.83 -1.05
N ALA A 86 -1.96 -15.03 -1.90
CA ALA A 86 -1.95 -16.07 -2.94
C ALA A 86 -1.09 -15.71 -4.16
N ASN A 87 -0.76 -14.43 -4.34
CA ASN A 87 0.01 -13.91 -5.47
C ASN A 87 1.26 -13.16 -4.98
N LEU A 88 1.95 -13.67 -3.96
CA LEU A 88 3.11 -12.99 -3.38
C LEU A 88 4.24 -12.73 -4.39
N ASP A 89 4.35 -13.52 -5.46
CA ASP A 89 5.33 -13.30 -6.53
C ASP A 89 5.09 -12.01 -7.33
N TRP A 90 3.90 -11.40 -7.21
CA TRP A 90 3.59 -10.09 -7.78
C TRP A 90 4.29 -8.95 -7.02
N LEU A 91 4.61 -9.14 -5.74
CA LEU A 91 5.19 -8.14 -4.84
C LEU A 91 6.73 -8.22 -4.78
#